data_AF-A0A4R4S0H6-F1
#
_entry.id   AF-A0A4R4S0H6-F1
#
_cell.length_a   1.000
_cell.length_b   1.000
_cell.length_c   1.000
_cell.angle_alpha   90.00
_cell.angle_beta   90.00
_cell.angle_gamma   90.00
#
_symmetry.space_group_name_H-M   'P 1'
#
loop_
_entity.id
_entity.type
_entity.pdbx_description
1 polymer ?
#
loop_
_entity_poly.entity_id
_entity_poly.type
_entity_poly.pdbx_seq_one_letter_code
_entity_poly.pdbx_strand_id
1 'polypeptide(L)' 'MSTCRLRVEWSPGSDLLTGVCHCGAQHTAEDPAEIWTWLLAHPDHPAGRADALQRAVSLG' A
#
# COMPACT_ATOMS: atom_id res chain seq x y z
N MET A 1 -1.57 23.43 9.53
CA MET A 1 -0.86 22.94 8.33
C MET A 1 -0.78 21.42 8.44
N SER A 2 -1.71 20.70 7.83
CA SER A 2 -1.65 19.23 7.81
C SER A 2 -0.51 18.82 6.88
N THR A 3 0.51 18.17 7.43
CA THR A 3 1.69 17.75 6.66
C THR A 3 1.29 16.67 5.67
N CYS A 4 1.48 16.94 4.38
CA CYS A 4 1.38 15.95 3.31
C CYS A 4 2.43 14.85 3.57
N ARG A 5 2.00 13.69 4.08
CA ARG A 5 2.90 12.60 4.47
C ARG A 5 2.47 11.33 3.75
N LEU A 6 3.46 10.66 3.18
CA LEU A 6 3.36 9.25 2.80
C LEU A 6 3.80 8.41 4.00
N ARG A 7 3.20 7.24 4.17
CA ARG A 7 3.58 6.28 5.21
C ARG A 7 3.77 4.90 4.60
N VAL A 8 4.74 4.15 5.12
CA VAL A 8 4.95 2.73 4.79
C VAL A 8 5.07 1.95 6.09
N GLU A 9 4.31 0.88 6.22
CA GLU A 9 4.27 0.02 7.40
C GLU A 9 4.55 -1.43 6.98
N TRP A 10 5.46 -2.12 7.68
CA TRP A 10 5.71 -3.55 7.47
C TRP A 10 4.77 -4.40 8.33
N SER A 11 4.21 -5.45 7.74
CA SER A 11 3.42 -6.46 8.47
C SER A 11 4.33 -7.43 9.21
N PRO A 12 4.24 -7.54 10.55
CA PRO A 12 5.11 -8.42 11.32
C PRO A 12 5.07 -9.88 10.85
N GLY A 13 6.25 -10.49 10.70
CA GLY A 13 6.36 -11.90 10.30
C GLY A 13 6.11 -12.18 8.81
N SER A 14 6.07 -11.14 7.97
CA SER A 14 5.93 -11.27 6.52
C SER A 14 6.75 -10.20 5.78
N ASP A 15 6.92 -10.38 4.48
CA ASP A 15 7.50 -9.36 3.61
C ASP A 15 6.45 -8.35 3.10
N LEU A 16 5.21 -8.40 3.61
CA LEU A 16 4.15 -7.48 3.18
C LEU A 16 4.38 -6.07 3.74
N LEU A 17 4.27 -5.08 2.85
CA LEU A 17 4.30 -3.66 3.15
C LEU A 17 2.95 -3.04 2.82
N THR A 18 2.44 -2.17 3.70
CA THR A 18 1.27 -1.31 3.43
C THR A 18 1.74 0.12 3.24
N GLY A 19 1.53 0.66 2.04
CA GLY A 19 1.74 2.08 1.72
C GLY A 19 0.46 2.88 1.91
N VAL A 20 0.54 4.05 2.55
CA VAL A 20 -0.57 5.00 2.73
C VAL A 20 -0.21 6.32 2.04
N CYS A 21 -0.99 6.68 1.02
CA CYS A 21 -0.83 7.96 0.32
C CYS A 21 -1.35 9.13 1.18
N HIS A 22 -0.92 10.35 0.88
CA HIS A 22 -1.41 11.55 1.56
C HIS A 22 -2.92 11.80 1.31
N CYS A 23 -3.51 11.19 0.28
CA CYS A 23 -4.96 11.23 0.03
C CYS A 23 -5.74 10.20 0.87
N GLY A 24 -5.04 9.33 1.61
CA GLY A 24 -5.64 8.27 2.44
C GLY A 24 -5.80 6.92 1.74
N ALA A 25 -5.55 6.83 0.42
CA ALA A 25 -5.56 5.57 -0.29
C ALA A 25 -4.43 4.64 0.20
N GLN A 26 -4.65 3.33 0.10
CA GLN A 26 -3.73 2.30 0.60
C GLN A 26 -3.46 1.22 -0.45
N HIS A 27 -2.25 0.67 -0.44
CA HIS A 27 -1.85 -0.48 -1.25
C HIS A 27 -0.93 -1.41 -0.46
N THR A 28 -1.07 -2.72 -0.66
CA THR A 28 -0.27 -3.74 0.02
C THR A 28 0.47 -4.61 -0.99
N ALA A 29 1.77 -4.76 -0.83
CA ALA A 29 2.59 -5.59 -1.71
C ALA A 29 3.81 -6.11 -0.95
N GLU A 30 4.40 -7.20 -1.42
CA GLU A 30 5.66 -7.73 -0.90
C GLU A 30 6.89 -6.99 -1.45
N ASP A 31 6.77 -6.43 -2.66
CA ASP A 31 7.87 -5.68 -3.30
C ASP A 31 7.85 -4.21 -2.83
N PRO A 32 8.91 -3.72 -2.15
CA PRO A 32 9.01 -2.32 -1.76
C PRO A 32 8.98 -1.35 -2.97
N ALA A 33 9.51 -1.76 -4.13
CA ALA A 33 9.51 -0.93 -5.32
C ALA A 33 8.08 -0.73 -5.86
N GLU A 34 7.23 -1.75 -5.77
CA GLU A 34 5.81 -1.66 -6.14
C GLU A 34 5.09 -0.64 -5.25
N ILE A 35 5.34 -0.66 -3.93
CA ILE A 35 4.76 0.30 -2.99
C ILE A 35 5.14 1.74 -3.31
N TRP A 36 6.43 2.01 -3.56
CA TRP A 36 6.88 3.36 -3.90
C TRP A 36 6.34 3.82 -5.25
N THR A 37 6.33 2.93 -6.25
CA THR A 37 5.74 3.22 -7.56
C THR A 37 4.26 3.59 -7.42
N TRP A 38 3.51 2.84 -6.61
CA TRP A 38 2.10 3.12 -6.35
C TRP A 38 1.88 4.44 -5.59
N LEU A 39 2.67 4.72 -4.55
CA LEU A 39 2.55 5.95 -3.74
C LEU A 39 2.81 7.20 -4.57
N LEU A 40 3.80 7.15 -5.47
CA LEU A 40 4.20 8.26 -6.33
C LEU A 40 3.30 8.44 -7.56
N ALA A 41 2.44 7.47 -7.87
CA ALA A 41 1.49 7.55 -8.97
C ALA A 41 0.29 8.46 -8.68
N HIS A 42 0.16 9.01 -7.46
CA HIS A 42 -0.88 10.00 -7.15
C HIS A 42 -0.84 11.17 -8.17
N PRO A 43 -1.98 11.58 -8.75
CA PRO A 43 -3.36 11.24 -8.38
C PRO A 43 -3.96 9.97 -9.00
N ASP A 44 -3.26 9.31 -9.94
CA ASP A 44 -3.78 8.19 -10.73
C ASP A 44 -3.14 6.86 -10.29
N HIS A 45 -3.54 6.40 -9.10
CA HIS A 45 -3.03 5.15 -8.55
C HIS A 45 -3.41 3.94 -9.44
N PRO A 46 -2.47 3.06 -9.79
CA PRO A 46 -2.81 1.83 -10.48
C PRO A 46 -3.65 0.93 -9.56
N ALA A 47 -4.59 0.18 -10.16
CA ALA A 47 -5.35 -0.85 -9.45
C ALA A 47 -4.39 -1.92 -8.91
N GLY A 48 -4.20 -1.93 -7.60
CA GLY A 48 -3.26 -2.83 -6.94
C GLY A 48 -3.73 -4.28 -6.97
N ARG A 49 -2.79 -5.22 -7.13
CA ARG A 49 -3.03 -6.68 -6.98
C ARG A 49 -3.51 -7.05 -5.54
N ALA A 50 -3.36 -6.14 -4.59
CA ALA A 50 -3.60 -6.30 -3.15
C ALA A 50 -5.06 -6.54 -2.74
N ASP A 51 -6.04 -5.99 -3.48
CA ASP A 51 -7.46 -6.22 -3.18
C ASP A 51 -7.79 -7.72 -3.15
N ALA A 52 -7.22 -8.48 -4.08
CA ALA A 52 -7.48 -9.90 -4.21
C ALA A 52 -6.82 -10.75 -3.11
N LEU A 53 -5.60 -10.39 -2.67
CA LEU A 53 -4.84 -11.12 -1.63
C LEU A 53 -5.29 -10.77 -0.21
N GLN A 54 -5.61 -9.50 0.09
CA GLN A 54 -6.08 -9.07 1.41
C GLN A 54 -7.44 -9.70 1.77
N ARG A 55 -8.32 -9.86 0.76
CA ARG A 55 -9.60 -10.56 0.92
C ARG A 55 -9.42 -12.07 1.12
N ALA A 56 -8.41 -12.68 0.49
CA ALA A 56 -8.11 -14.10 0.65
C ALA A 56 -7.55 -14.42 2.04
N VAL A 57 -6.68 -13.56 2.61
CA VAL A 57 -6.15 -13.73 3.98
C VAL A 57 -7.23 -13.51 5.06
N SER A 58 -8.21 -12.63 4.83
CA SER A 58 -9.27 -12.35 5.82
C SER A 58 -10.41 -13.39 5.85
N LEU A 59 -10.38 -14.38 4.95
CA LEU A 59 -11.39 -15.45 4.82
C LEU A 59 -10.86 -16.85 5.19
N GLY A 60 -9.59 -16.95 5.62
CA GLY A 60 -8.96 -18.19 6.11
C GLY A 60 -8.66 -18.10 7.60
#